data_AF-A0A1W2AK62-F1
#
_entry.id   AF-A0A1W2AK62-F1
#
_cell.length_a   1.000
_cell.length_b   1.000
_cell.length_c   1.000
_cell.angle_alpha   90.00
_cell.angle_beta   90.00
_cell.angle_gamma   90.00
#
_symmetry.space_group_name_H-M   'P 1'
#
loop_
_entity.id
_entity.type
_entity.pdbx_description
1 polymer ?
#
loop_
_entity_poly.entity_id
_entity_poly.type
_entity_poly.pdbx_seq_one_letter_code
_entity_poly.pdbx_strand_id
1 'polypeptide(L)'
;MDMKLIKTFAINLKKRPDRRKHIMQEFKLKSEFDFSLAEAVEHKNGAIGLWKTIRNIVANESCSSLEYIIISEDDHEFTTPYNKEALFRAIEEAKEKNADVLMGGVSWFSDAVQVSSNLFWVDQFTGTQFVVVYKKFFDKIINTHFNQGDTADRKIAELTVNKFMMYPFISIQKEFGYSDATTKNNVDGYVTQIFDKTSEKLVHLVKVGSFYNLKF
;
A
#
# COMPACT_ATOMS: atom_id res chain seq x y z
N MET A 1 18.82 17.73 9.10
CA MET A 1 18.56 16.30 9.36
C MET A 1 18.82 15.59 8.05
N ASP A 2 19.83 14.73 7.98
CA ASP A 2 19.97 13.84 6.83
C ASP A 2 18.75 12.93 6.80
N MET A 3 17.90 13.13 5.80
CA MET A 3 16.71 12.31 5.62
C MET A 3 17.16 10.92 5.17
N LYS A 4 16.97 9.93 6.03
CA LYS A 4 17.27 8.54 5.72
C LYS A 4 16.37 8.09 4.56
N LEU A 5 16.96 7.47 3.54
CA LEU A 5 16.22 6.92 2.41
C LEU A 5 15.22 5.86 2.89
N ILE A 6 14.04 5.83 2.28
CA ILE A 6 13.02 4.82 2.59
C ILE A 6 13.32 3.57 1.76
N LYS A 7 13.54 2.44 2.41
CA LYS A 7 13.76 1.16 1.73
C LYS A 7 12.46 0.72 1.05
N THR A 8 12.49 0.58 -0.28
CA THR A 8 11.29 0.31 -1.09
C THR A 8 11.50 -0.85 -2.03
N PHE A 9 10.57 -1.81 -2.01
CA PHE A 9 10.57 -2.98 -2.87
C PHE A 9 9.36 -2.97 -3.80
N ALA A 10 9.60 -2.88 -5.10
CA ALA A 10 8.56 -3.02 -6.12
C ALA A 10 8.48 -4.46 -6.63
N ILE A 11 7.34 -5.11 -6.43
CA ILE A 11 7.07 -6.49 -6.84
C ILE A 11 6.72 -6.51 -8.33
N ASN A 12 7.48 -7.26 -9.12
CA ASN A 12 7.21 -7.46 -10.55
C ASN A 12 7.46 -8.91 -10.97
N LEU A 13 6.56 -9.46 -11.78
CA LEU A 13 6.80 -10.71 -12.50
C LEU A 13 7.68 -10.43 -13.72
N LYS A 14 8.77 -11.18 -13.89
CA LYS A 14 9.70 -11.03 -15.03
C LYS A 14 9.02 -11.02 -16.39
N LYS A 15 7.92 -11.76 -16.54
CA LYS A 15 7.12 -11.87 -17.77
C LYS A 15 6.27 -10.62 -18.08
N ARG A 16 6.28 -9.58 -17.24
CA ARG A 16 5.52 -8.33 -17.40
C ARG A 16 6.45 -7.13 -17.59
N PRO A 17 7.13 -7.02 -18.76
CA PRO A 17 8.11 -5.97 -19.01
C PRO A 17 7.51 -4.56 -19.11
N ASP A 18 6.25 -4.45 -19.51
CA ASP A 18 5.44 -3.23 -19.54
C ASP A 18 5.22 -2.66 -18.13
N ARG A 19 4.75 -3.50 -17.18
CA ARG A 19 4.58 -3.11 -15.77
C ARG A 19 5.92 -2.83 -15.09
N ARG A 20 6.97 -3.59 -15.43
CA ARG A 20 8.34 -3.30 -14.98
C ARG A 20 8.80 -1.91 -15.41
N LYS A 21 8.61 -1.55 -16.68
CA LYS A 21 8.98 -0.24 -17.20
C LYS A 21 8.19 0.87 -16.49
N HIS A 22 6.88 0.66 -16.30
CA HIS A 22 6.01 1.59 -15.59
C HIS A 22 6.50 1.86 -14.16
N ILE A 23 6.66 0.81 -13.34
CA ILE A 23 7.03 1.00 -11.93
C ILE A 23 8.43 1.61 -11.78
N MET A 24 9.37 1.29 -12.68
CA MET A 24 10.67 1.96 -12.69
C MET A 24 10.56 3.45 -13.01
N GLN A 25 9.60 3.86 -13.84
CA GLN A 25 9.37 5.27 -14.17
C GLN A 25 8.76 6.03 -12.99
N GLU A 26 7.80 5.44 -12.28
CA GLU A 26 7.15 6.05 -11.11
C GLU A 26 8.15 6.47 -10.02
N PHE A 27 9.20 5.67 -9.81
CA PHE A 27 10.23 5.93 -8.81
C PHE A 27 11.47 6.68 -9.33
N LYS A 28 11.65 6.82 -10.66
CA LYS A 28 12.91 7.30 -11.29
C LYS A 28 13.44 8.64 -10.75
N LEU A 29 12.55 9.58 -10.43
CA LEU A 29 12.91 10.94 -10.01
C LEU A 29 12.59 11.23 -8.54
N LYS A 30 12.33 10.18 -7.74
CA LYS A 30 11.95 10.28 -6.33
C LYS A 30 13.09 9.77 -5.46
N SER A 31 14.06 10.64 -5.21
CA SER A 31 15.32 10.31 -4.54
C SER A 31 15.17 9.92 -3.07
N GLU A 32 14.00 10.14 -2.47
CA GLU A 32 13.63 9.72 -1.13
C GLU A 32 13.48 8.20 -0.97
N PHE A 33 13.39 7.45 -2.06
CA PHE A 33 13.26 5.98 -2.05
C PHE A 33 14.57 5.29 -2.42
N ASP A 34 15.07 4.42 -1.53
CA ASP A 34 16.05 3.38 -1.88
C ASP A 34 15.31 2.22 -2.57
N PHE A 35 15.03 2.44 -3.86
CA PHE A 35 14.21 1.56 -4.69
C PHE A 35 14.94 0.29 -5.10
N SER A 36 14.25 -0.84 -4.99
CA SER A 36 14.70 -2.15 -5.48
C SER A 36 13.55 -2.90 -6.13
N LEU A 37 13.81 -3.55 -7.26
CA LEU A 37 12.86 -4.49 -7.88
C LEU A 37 12.95 -5.83 -7.18
N ALA A 38 11.84 -6.29 -6.62
CA ALA A 38 11.69 -7.63 -6.09
C ALA A 38 11.05 -8.54 -7.15
N GLU A 39 11.73 -9.63 -7.49
CA GLU A 39 11.19 -10.63 -8.40
C GLU A 39 10.02 -11.36 -7.73
N ALA A 40 8.84 -11.24 -8.34
CA ALA A 40 7.64 -11.89 -7.86
C ALA A 40 7.72 -13.42 -8.02
N VAL A 41 7.27 -14.14 -6.99
CA VAL A 41 7.10 -15.58 -7.01
C VAL A 41 5.95 -15.94 -7.96
N GLU A 42 6.28 -16.57 -9.08
CA GLU A 42 5.27 -17.04 -10.02
C GLU A 42 4.46 -18.20 -9.43
N HIS A 43 3.14 -18.11 -9.55
CA HIS A 43 2.22 -19.11 -9.03
C HIS A 43 0.93 -19.14 -9.86
N LYS A 44 0.27 -20.30 -9.95
CA LYS A 44 -0.99 -20.45 -10.69
C LYS A 44 -2.11 -19.55 -10.16
N ASN A 45 -2.11 -19.32 -8.85
CA ASN A 45 -2.95 -18.33 -8.18
C ASN A 45 -2.08 -17.11 -7.85
N GLY A 46 -2.36 -15.98 -8.49
CA GLY A 46 -1.59 -14.75 -8.35
C GLY A 46 -1.55 -14.20 -6.92
N ALA A 47 -2.63 -14.35 -6.14
CA ALA A 47 -2.69 -13.90 -4.75
C ALA A 47 -1.68 -14.65 -3.86
N ILE A 48 -1.52 -15.96 -4.07
CA ILE A 48 -0.50 -16.76 -3.38
C ILE A 48 0.91 -16.34 -3.79
N GLY A 49 1.13 -16.10 -5.09
CA GLY A 49 2.41 -15.61 -5.60
C GLY A 49 2.80 -14.27 -4.97
N LEU A 50 1.86 -13.33 -4.93
CA LEU A 50 2.02 -12.04 -4.27
C LEU A 50 2.37 -12.20 -2.77
N TRP A 51 1.57 -12.97 -2.02
CA TRP A 51 1.84 -13.16 -0.58
C TRP A 51 3.16 -13.88 -0.29
N LYS A 52 3.56 -14.85 -1.12
CA LYS A 52 4.90 -15.46 -1.02
C LYS A 52 6.01 -14.44 -1.25
N THR A 53 5.82 -13.54 -2.22
CA THR A 53 6.79 -12.47 -2.50
C THR A 53 6.90 -11.50 -1.33
N ILE A 54 5.76 -11.03 -0.80
CA ILE A 54 5.70 -10.17 0.39
C ILE A 54 6.44 -10.83 1.56
N ARG A 55 6.16 -12.11 1.85
CA ARG A 55 6.84 -12.86 2.91
C ARG A 55 8.35 -12.93 2.70
N ASN A 56 8.82 -13.18 1.47
CA ASN A 56 10.25 -13.22 1.16
C ASN A 56 10.92 -11.86 1.39
N ILE A 57 10.30 -10.77 0.94
CA ILE A 57 10.82 -9.40 1.17
C ILE A 57 10.94 -9.14 2.67
N VAL A 58 9.87 -9.38 3.42
CA VAL A 58 9.83 -9.14 4.87
C VAL A 58 10.82 -10.03 5.62
N ALA A 59 10.94 -11.30 5.25
CA ALA A 59 11.91 -12.22 5.86
C ALA A 59 13.36 -11.78 5.63
N ASN A 60 13.69 -11.31 4.42
CA ASN A 60 15.03 -10.82 4.10
C ASN A 60 15.40 -9.56 4.91
N GLU A 61 14.42 -8.72 5.24
CA GLU A 61 14.63 -7.49 6.01
C GLU A 61 14.43 -7.65 7.52
N SER A 62 14.08 -8.85 8.01
CA SER A 62 13.76 -9.10 9.43
C SER A 62 14.91 -8.78 10.40
N CYS A 63 16.15 -9.12 10.00
CA CYS A 63 17.36 -8.84 10.77
C CYS A 63 17.93 -7.42 10.56
N SER A 64 17.34 -6.62 9.67
CA SER A 64 17.79 -5.25 9.42
C SER A 64 17.50 -4.34 10.62
N SER A 65 18.20 -3.21 10.73
CA SER A 65 17.85 -2.17 11.71
C SER A 65 16.75 -1.22 11.22
N LEU A 66 16.03 -1.57 10.15
CA LEU A 66 14.97 -0.75 9.58
C LEU A 66 13.73 -0.79 10.48
N GLU A 67 13.07 0.34 10.67
CA GLU A 67 11.84 0.41 11.46
C GLU A 67 10.59 0.08 10.63
N TYR A 68 10.71 0.23 9.32
CA TYR A 68 9.69 -0.06 8.32
C TYR A 68 10.34 -0.24 6.95
N ILE A 69 9.58 -0.83 6.02
CA ILE A 69 9.87 -0.88 4.59
C ILE A 69 8.62 -0.49 3.80
N ILE A 70 8.79 -0.10 2.54
CA ILE A 70 7.68 0.03 1.60
C ILE A 70 7.68 -1.19 0.68
N ILE A 71 6.50 -1.76 0.50
CA ILE A 71 6.21 -2.76 -0.52
C ILE A 71 5.24 -2.14 -1.51
N SER A 72 5.62 -2.15 -2.78
CA SER A 72 4.84 -1.62 -3.90
C SER A 72 4.56 -2.74 -4.89
N GLU A 73 3.38 -2.73 -5.50
CA GLU A 73 3.09 -3.56 -6.68
C GLU A 73 3.53 -2.82 -7.95
N ASP A 74 3.75 -3.55 -9.04
CA ASP A 74 4.20 -2.98 -10.33
C ASP A 74 3.10 -2.24 -11.11
N ASP A 75 1.87 -2.21 -10.59
CA ASP A 75 0.78 -1.35 -11.07
C ASP A 75 0.56 -0.10 -10.22
N HIS A 76 1.38 0.15 -9.19
CA HIS A 76 1.34 1.41 -8.46
C HIS A 76 1.55 2.61 -9.40
N GLU A 77 0.76 3.67 -9.20
CA GLU A 77 0.96 4.98 -9.80
C GLU A 77 0.83 6.06 -8.72
N PHE A 78 1.81 6.99 -8.70
CA PHE A 78 1.74 8.14 -7.81
C PHE A 78 0.70 9.13 -8.30
N THR A 79 -0.13 9.61 -7.38
CA THR A 79 -1.15 10.62 -7.68
C THR A 79 -0.54 12.03 -7.68
N THR A 80 -1.24 13.00 -8.28
CA THR A 80 -0.85 14.42 -8.25
C THR A 80 -0.64 14.97 -6.82
N PRO A 81 -1.43 14.59 -5.80
CA PRO A 81 -1.18 14.98 -4.41
C PRO A 81 0.08 14.39 -3.76
N TYR A 82 0.83 13.52 -4.43
CA TYR A 82 2.08 12.98 -3.87
C TYR A 82 3.03 14.11 -3.45
N ASN A 83 3.47 14.05 -2.20
CA ASN A 83 4.46 14.95 -1.65
C ASN A 83 5.32 14.18 -0.65
N LYS A 84 6.65 14.25 -0.79
CA LYS A 84 7.57 13.50 0.06
C LYS A 84 7.44 13.91 1.53
N GLU A 85 7.32 15.21 1.83
CA GLU A 85 7.19 15.68 3.22
C GLU A 85 5.88 15.22 3.87
N ALA A 86 4.79 15.12 3.09
CA ALA A 86 3.53 14.55 3.54
C ALA A 86 3.64 13.04 3.80
N LEU A 87 4.35 12.30 2.95
CA LEU A 87 4.63 10.88 3.16
C LEU A 87 5.46 10.65 4.43
N PHE A 88 6.57 11.36 4.61
CA PHE A 88 7.40 11.23 5.81
C PHE A 88 6.61 11.54 7.09
N ARG A 89 5.82 12.63 7.10
CA ARG A 89 4.95 12.96 8.23
C ARG A 89 3.91 11.87 8.51
N ALA A 90 3.27 11.34 7.47
CA ALA A 90 2.29 10.27 7.63
C ALA A 90 2.92 8.97 8.18
N ILE A 91 4.14 8.63 7.76
CA ILE A 91 4.86 7.47 8.26
C ILE A 91 5.19 7.63 9.75
N GLU A 92 5.72 8.79 10.16
CA GLU A 92 6.03 9.03 11.57
C GLU A 92 4.76 9.12 12.43
N GLU A 93 3.72 9.79 11.95
CA GLU A 93 2.47 9.88 12.69
C GLU A 93 1.78 8.51 12.84
N ALA A 94 1.75 7.69 11.78
CA ALA A 94 1.22 6.34 11.88
C ALA A 94 2.05 5.48 12.83
N LYS A 95 3.38 5.64 12.84
CA LYS A 95 4.28 4.97 13.79
C LYS A 95 3.96 5.37 15.24
N GLU A 96 3.78 6.66 15.52
CA GLU A 96 3.39 7.18 16.84
C GLU A 96 2.03 6.63 17.29
N LYS A 97 1.09 6.45 16.36
CA LYS A 97 -0.20 5.78 16.59
C LYS A 97 -0.10 4.25 16.61
N ASN A 98 1.12 3.71 16.72
CA ASN A 98 1.40 2.29 16.80
C ASN A 98 0.84 1.52 15.59
N ALA A 99 1.06 2.00 14.36
CA ALA A 99 0.69 1.29 13.13
C ALA A 99 1.48 0.00 12.89
N ASP A 100 0.80 -1.00 12.36
CA ASP A 100 1.36 -2.22 11.78
C ASP A 100 1.56 -2.05 10.26
N VAL A 101 0.61 -1.36 9.61
CA VAL A 101 0.67 -0.99 8.19
C VAL A 101 0.09 0.41 7.94
N LEU A 102 0.61 1.08 6.93
CA LEU A 102 0.07 2.33 6.39
C LEU A 102 -0.07 2.22 4.86
N MET A 103 -1.29 2.38 4.35
CA MET A 103 -1.60 2.35 2.92
C MET A 103 -1.51 3.75 2.30
N GLY A 104 -0.87 3.87 1.14
CA GLY A 104 -0.81 5.12 0.37
C GLY A 104 -2.12 5.48 -0.34
N GLY A 105 -3.03 4.52 -0.44
CA GLY A 105 -4.38 4.61 -1.01
C GLY A 105 -4.99 3.21 -1.13
N VAL A 106 -6.31 3.11 -1.21
CA VAL A 106 -7.03 1.83 -1.29
C VAL A 106 -8.15 1.90 -2.32
N SER A 107 -8.46 0.78 -2.96
CA SER A 107 -9.53 0.70 -3.96
C SER A 107 -10.93 0.59 -3.35
N TRP A 108 -11.02 0.14 -2.11
CA TRP A 108 -12.25 0.08 -1.31
C TRP A 108 -11.92 -0.02 0.18
N PHE A 109 -12.83 0.43 1.04
CA PHE A 109 -12.83 0.16 2.48
C PHE A 109 -14.25 0.00 3.03
N SER A 110 -14.39 -0.66 4.19
CA SER A 110 -15.66 -0.73 4.94
C SER A 110 -15.88 0.53 5.76
N ASP A 111 -15.12 0.68 6.85
CA ASP A 111 -15.22 1.73 7.84
C ASP A 111 -13.89 2.48 7.91
N ALA A 112 -13.99 3.80 8.06
CA ALA A 112 -12.83 4.66 8.22
C ALA A 112 -13.12 5.75 9.25
N VAL A 113 -12.15 6.00 10.13
CA VAL A 113 -12.22 7.07 11.14
C VAL A 113 -11.04 7.98 10.93
N GLN A 114 -11.30 9.29 10.77
CA GLN A 114 -10.22 10.27 10.67
C GLN A 114 -9.52 10.39 12.02
N VAL A 115 -8.22 10.13 12.03
CA VAL A 115 -7.39 10.16 13.26
C VAL A 115 -6.32 11.25 13.21
N SER A 116 -6.19 11.93 12.07
CA SER A 116 -5.37 13.11 11.86
C SER A 116 -5.80 13.91 10.64
N SER A 117 -5.11 15.02 10.35
CA SER A 117 -5.36 15.77 9.12
C SER A 117 -5.16 14.92 7.86
N ASN A 118 -4.26 13.92 7.91
CA ASN A 118 -3.81 13.16 6.74
C ASN A 118 -3.96 11.64 6.89
N LEU A 119 -4.48 11.15 8.03
CA LEU A 119 -4.61 9.73 8.31
C LEU A 119 -6.03 9.34 8.68
N PHE A 120 -6.44 8.20 8.15
CA PHE A 120 -7.62 7.47 8.57
C PHE A 120 -7.18 6.13 9.17
N TRP A 121 -7.76 5.77 10.31
CA TRP A 121 -7.85 4.37 10.72
C TRP A 121 -8.88 3.67 9.83
N VAL A 122 -8.63 2.41 9.45
CA VAL A 122 -9.51 1.65 8.54
C VAL A 122 -9.78 0.24 9.07
N ASP A 123 -11.01 -0.27 8.92
CA ASP A 123 -11.34 -1.63 9.38
C ASP A 123 -11.12 -2.74 8.32
N GLN A 124 -11.74 -2.65 7.16
CA GLN A 124 -11.48 -3.56 6.04
C GLN A 124 -11.09 -2.74 4.82
N PHE A 125 -10.20 -3.26 3.98
CA PHE A 125 -9.77 -2.57 2.76
C PHE A 125 -9.39 -3.54 1.65
N THR A 126 -9.33 -3.03 0.42
CA THR A 126 -8.70 -3.69 -0.73
C THR A 126 -7.73 -2.75 -1.43
N GLY A 127 -6.68 -3.31 -2.04
CA GLY A 127 -5.61 -2.54 -2.67
C GLY A 127 -4.37 -2.48 -1.79
N THR A 128 -3.30 -3.10 -2.26
CA THR A 128 -1.99 -3.20 -1.60
C THR A 128 -0.86 -2.66 -2.47
N GLN A 129 -1.20 -1.87 -3.49
CA GLN A 129 -0.23 -1.40 -4.48
C GLN A 129 0.87 -0.52 -3.88
N PHE A 130 0.64 0.11 -2.73
CA PHE A 130 1.65 0.84 -1.96
C PHE A 130 1.37 0.75 -0.47
N VAL A 131 2.19 -0.02 0.25
CA VAL A 131 2.03 -0.28 1.69
C VAL A 131 3.36 -0.08 2.41
N VAL A 132 3.35 0.77 3.43
CA VAL A 132 4.40 0.84 4.44
C VAL A 132 4.12 -0.27 5.45
N VAL A 133 5.09 -1.15 5.68
CA VAL A 133 5.01 -2.26 6.64
C VAL A 133 5.98 -1.96 7.77
N TYR A 134 5.47 -1.85 8.99
CA TYR A 134 6.30 -1.57 10.16
C TYR A 134 6.92 -2.87 10.70
N LYS A 135 8.17 -2.77 11.21
CA LYS A 135 8.97 -3.93 11.61
C LYS A 135 8.27 -4.86 12.60
N LYS A 136 7.49 -4.31 13.54
CA LYS A 136 6.76 -5.12 14.52
C LYS A 136 5.72 -6.06 13.90
N PHE A 137 5.27 -5.79 12.68
CA PHE A 137 4.31 -6.61 11.95
C PHE A 137 4.99 -7.70 11.10
N PHE A 138 6.31 -7.67 10.97
CA PHE A 138 7.06 -8.58 10.11
C PHE A 138 6.87 -10.04 10.50
N ASP A 139 7.05 -10.35 11.79
CA ASP A 139 6.89 -11.72 12.30
C ASP A 139 5.48 -12.26 12.06
N LYS A 140 4.46 -11.38 12.14
CA LYS A 140 3.09 -11.76 11.87
C LYS A 140 2.90 -12.12 10.39
N ILE A 141 3.46 -11.33 9.47
CA ILE A 141 3.43 -11.66 8.02
C ILE A 141 4.15 -12.97 7.74
N ILE A 142 5.36 -13.16 8.28
CA ILE A 142 6.20 -14.33 8.02
C ILE A 142 5.50 -15.62 8.46
N ASN A 143 4.95 -15.63 9.67
CA ASN A 143 4.43 -16.84 10.31
C ASN A 143 2.95 -17.13 10.01
N THR A 144 2.25 -16.23 9.31
CA THR A 144 0.84 -16.42 9.00
C THR A 144 0.61 -17.49 7.93
N HIS A 145 -0.35 -18.37 8.19
CA HIS A 145 -0.87 -19.30 7.19
C HIS A 145 -1.69 -18.56 6.13
N PHE A 146 -1.45 -18.87 4.86
CA PHE A 146 -2.15 -18.26 3.72
C PHE A 146 -2.77 -19.34 2.83
N ASN A 147 -4.10 -19.28 2.71
CA ASN A 147 -4.93 -20.25 2.02
C ASN A 147 -5.21 -19.84 0.56
N GLN A 148 -5.82 -20.76 -0.21
CA GLN A 148 -6.16 -20.52 -1.63
C GLN A 148 -7.17 -19.38 -1.85
N GLY A 149 -8.04 -19.10 -0.89
CA GLY A 149 -9.05 -18.03 -0.97
C GLY A 149 -8.59 -16.68 -0.40
N ASP A 150 -7.38 -16.60 0.14
CA ASP A 150 -6.88 -15.39 0.76
C ASP A 150 -6.35 -14.40 -0.30
N THR A 151 -6.55 -13.11 -0.06
CA THR A 151 -5.90 -12.00 -0.76
C THR A 151 -5.00 -11.24 0.20
N ALA A 152 -3.96 -10.56 -0.31
CA ALA A 152 -3.00 -9.87 0.54
C ALA A 152 -3.68 -8.78 1.39
N ASP A 153 -4.53 -7.97 0.77
CA ASP A 153 -5.34 -6.94 1.43
C ASP A 153 -6.19 -7.50 2.58
N ARG A 154 -7.09 -8.45 2.31
CA ARG A 154 -7.96 -9.05 3.33
C ARG A 154 -7.17 -9.75 4.42
N LYS A 155 -6.08 -10.45 4.06
CA LYS A 155 -5.25 -11.10 5.08
C LYS A 155 -4.59 -10.07 6.00
N ILE A 156 -4.06 -8.98 5.46
CA ILE A 156 -3.50 -7.89 6.27
C ILE A 156 -4.60 -7.30 7.17
N ALA A 157 -5.79 -7.03 6.64
CA ALA A 157 -6.91 -6.50 7.40
C ALA A 157 -7.36 -7.43 8.55
N GLU A 158 -7.33 -8.74 8.34
CA GLU A 158 -7.61 -9.77 9.37
C GLU A 158 -6.51 -9.82 10.45
N LEU A 159 -5.25 -9.66 10.04
CA LEU A 159 -4.10 -9.80 10.94
C LEU A 159 -3.90 -8.61 11.88
N THR A 160 -4.48 -7.44 11.63
CA THR A 160 -4.27 -6.28 12.50
C THR A 160 -5.44 -5.32 12.56
N VAL A 161 -5.61 -4.71 13.73
CA VAL A 161 -6.45 -3.52 13.92
C VAL A 161 -5.67 -2.22 13.75
N ASN A 162 -4.34 -2.21 13.86
CA ASN A 162 -3.52 -0.99 13.77
C ASN A 162 -3.13 -0.68 12.32
N LYS A 163 -4.12 -0.45 11.48
CA LYS A 163 -3.94 -0.19 10.05
C LYS A 163 -4.51 1.16 9.68
N PHE A 164 -3.70 1.92 8.94
CA PHE A 164 -3.98 3.31 8.62
C PHE A 164 -3.89 3.53 7.12
N MET A 165 -4.53 4.58 6.65
CA MET A 165 -4.57 4.97 5.26
C MET A 165 -4.29 6.46 5.16
N MET A 166 -3.44 6.85 4.21
CA MET A 166 -3.21 8.24 3.89
C MET A 166 -4.40 8.85 3.16
N TYR A 167 -4.70 10.10 3.47
CA TYR A 167 -5.56 10.96 2.65
C TYR A 167 -4.95 12.38 2.56
N PRO A 168 -4.89 13.03 1.38
CA PRO A 168 -5.24 12.49 0.06
C PRO A 168 -4.43 11.25 -0.32
N PHE A 169 -4.97 10.40 -1.18
CA PHE A 169 -4.24 9.25 -1.70
C PHE A 169 -2.99 9.73 -2.41
N ILE A 170 -1.87 9.10 -2.10
CA ILE A 170 -0.60 9.27 -2.81
C ILE A 170 -0.37 8.16 -3.84
N SER A 171 -1.19 7.12 -3.80
CA SER A 171 -1.06 5.93 -4.62
C SER A 171 -2.43 5.45 -5.10
N ILE A 172 -2.49 5.15 -6.40
CA ILE A 172 -3.57 4.39 -7.04
C ILE A 172 -2.99 3.23 -7.85
N GLN A 173 -3.86 2.42 -8.45
CA GLN A 173 -3.45 1.38 -9.40
C GLN A 173 -3.70 1.83 -10.84
N LYS A 174 -2.67 1.68 -11.67
CA LYS A 174 -2.77 1.83 -13.12
C LYS A 174 -3.37 0.59 -13.75
N GLU A 175 -4.23 0.81 -14.73
CA GLU A 175 -4.79 -0.26 -15.54
C GLU A 175 -3.84 -0.66 -16.67
N PHE A 176 -3.64 -1.97 -16.82
CA PHE A 176 -2.88 -2.56 -17.93
C PHE A 176 -3.76 -3.43 -18.84
N GLY A 177 -5.07 -3.52 -18.58
CA GLY A 177 -6.01 -4.41 -19.27
C GLY A 177 -5.92 -5.89 -18.87
N TYR A 178 -5.08 -6.23 -17.88
CA TYR A 178 -4.96 -7.58 -17.35
C TYR A 178 -4.48 -7.62 -15.87
N SER A 179 -4.88 -8.67 -15.16
CA SER A 179 -4.56 -8.94 -13.76
C SER A 179 -4.67 -10.44 -13.46
N ASP A 180 -3.56 -11.03 -12.97
CA ASP A 180 -3.54 -12.44 -12.56
C ASP A 180 -4.13 -12.66 -11.15
N ALA A 181 -4.38 -11.59 -10.40
CA ALA A 181 -4.94 -11.65 -9.05
C ALA A 181 -6.46 -11.45 -9.04
N THR A 182 -6.97 -10.52 -9.87
CA THR A 182 -8.37 -10.10 -9.84
C THR A 182 -8.88 -9.84 -11.25
N THR A 183 -9.64 -10.78 -11.81
CA THR A 183 -10.12 -10.70 -13.20
C THR A 183 -11.05 -9.52 -13.48
N LYS A 184 -11.77 -9.01 -12.47
CA LYS A 184 -12.60 -7.80 -12.60
C LYS A 184 -11.78 -6.55 -12.96
N ASN A 185 -10.50 -6.51 -12.58
CA ASN A 185 -9.61 -5.39 -12.90
C ASN A 185 -9.21 -5.35 -14.38
N ASN A 186 -9.63 -6.35 -15.18
CA ASN A 186 -9.39 -6.38 -16.63
C ASN A 186 -10.45 -5.60 -17.41
N VAL A 187 -11.47 -5.06 -16.73
CA VAL A 187 -12.49 -4.21 -17.36
C VAL A 187 -11.96 -2.78 -17.40
N ASP A 188 -11.77 -2.25 -18.60
CA ASP A 188 -11.27 -0.89 -18.83
C ASP A 188 -12.10 0.15 -18.05
N GLY A 189 -11.39 1.04 -17.35
CA GLY A 189 -11.92 2.12 -16.52
C GLY A 189 -12.43 1.68 -15.13
N TYR A 190 -12.51 0.37 -14.85
CA TYR A 190 -13.06 -0.10 -13.57
C TYR A 190 -12.18 0.26 -12.38
N VAL A 191 -10.86 0.03 -12.48
CA VAL A 191 -9.91 0.28 -11.38
C VAL A 191 -9.84 1.78 -11.10
N THR A 192 -9.75 2.59 -12.14
CA THR A 192 -9.78 4.05 -12.03
C THR A 192 -11.05 4.51 -11.28
N GLN A 193 -12.21 4.01 -11.71
CA GLN A 193 -13.49 4.39 -11.13
C GLN A 193 -13.63 4.00 -9.65
N ILE A 194 -13.11 2.83 -9.23
CA ILE A 194 -13.21 2.41 -7.82
C ILE A 194 -12.30 3.25 -6.92
N PHE A 195 -11.11 3.65 -7.38
CA PHE A 195 -10.25 4.56 -6.62
C PHE A 195 -10.88 5.96 -6.50
N ASP A 196 -11.44 6.50 -7.58
CA ASP A 196 -12.12 7.81 -7.56
C ASP A 196 -13.29 7.81 -6.57
N LYS A 197 -14.18 6.82 -6.66
CA LYS A 197 -15.31 6.67 -5.73
C LYS A 197 -14.87 6.50 -4.29
N THR A 198 -13.80 5.76 -4.05
CA THR A 198 -13.28 5.53 -2.69
C THR A 198 -12.64 6.79 -2.12
N SER A 199 -11.91 7.55 -2.94
CA SER A 199 -11.38 8.86 -2.57
C SER A 199 -12.49 9.87 -2.27
N GLU A 200 -13.56 9.89 -3.07
CA GLU A 200 -14.73 10.76 -2.87
C GLU A 200 -15.42 10.51 -1.52
N LYS A 201 -15.53 9.24 -1.08
CA LYS A 201 -16.05 8.93 0.26
C LYS A 201 -15.23 9.59 1.37
N LEU A 202 -13.91 9.60 1.25
CA LEU A 202 -13.03 10.24 2.24
C LEU A 202 -13.16 11.76 2.20
N VAL A 203 -13.36 12.37 1.02
CA VAL A 203 -13.68 13.81 0.91
C VAL A 203 -14.90 14.14 1.77
N HIS A 204 -15.94 13.31 1.74
CA HIS A 204 -17.13 13.53 2.57
C HIS A 204 -16.82 13.39 4.07
N LEU A 205 -16.03 12.40 4.48
CA LEU A 205 -15.64 12.25 5.89
C LEU A 205 -14.80 13.44 6.37
N VAL A 206 -13.86 13.94 5.56
CA VAL A 206 -13.08 15.15 5.88
C VAL A 206 -13.98 16.38 6.01
N LYS A 207 -15.00 16.52 5.14
CA LYS A 207 -15.99 17.60 5.25
C LYS A 207 -16.79 17.52 6.55
N VAL A 208 -17.20 16.32 6.95
CA VAL A 208 -17.88 16.10 8.23
C VAL A 208 -16.96 16.45 9.40
N GLY A 209 -15.71 15.99 9.40
CA GLY A 209 -14.74 16.34 10.44
C GLY A 209 -14.49 17.84 10.55
N SER A 210 -14.36 18.51 9.40
CA SER A 210 -14.25 19.97 9.33
C SER A 210 -15.49 20.69 9.88
N PHE A 211 -16.69 20.23 9.52
CA PHE A 211 -17.95 20.83 9.99
C PHE A 211 -18.07 20.80 11.52
N TYR A 212 -17.64 19.70 12.14
CA TYR A 212 -17.64 19.54 13.60
C TYR A 212 -16.39 20.08 14.29
N ASN A 213 -15.45 20.71 13.57
CA ASN A 213 -14.18 21.19 14.09
C ASN A 213 -13.41 20.14 14.89
N LEU A 214 -13.39 18.90 14.41
CA LEU A 214 -12.61 17.83 15.05
C LEU A 214 -11.14 18.26 15.12
N LYS A 215 -10.58 18.19 16.33
CA LYS A 215 -9.16 18.45 16.59
C LYS A 215 -8.49 17.09 16.78
N PHE A 216 -7.47 16.83 15.97
CA PHE A 216 -6.67 15.62 16.00
C PHE A 216 -5.27 15.96 16.50
#